data_AF-A0A7X6YP19-F1
#
_entry.id   AF-A0A7X6YP19-F1
#
_cell.length_a   1.000
_cell.length_b   1.000
_cell.length_c   1.000
_cell.angle_alpha   90.00
_cell.angle_beta   90.00
_cell.angle_gamma   90.00
#
_symmetry.space_group_name_H-M   'P 1'
#
loop_
_entity.id
_entity.type
_entity.pdbx_description
1 polymer ?
#
loop_
_entity_poly.entity_id
_entity_poly.type
_entity_poly.pdbx_seq_one_letter_code
_entity_poly.pdbx_strand_id
1 'polypeptide(L)'
;MLDKLKYMKEVLAANPYFREYSPAKQLEIELRFLVSRIFRGTALIDYAQYSYFNLSRDGQKRFIDIRKRRRMIKKMNNPQKFDLFDSKALFNQEYSKYIHRSWLNLETASFDEFKEFMETAERVFIKPTCGTYGIGISSLDRSEATDLAELFREYSGKPYVFEEEVKAYADLEKFNPTSLNTLRVVTVTVAGKANIFGAVFRMGRSGSIVDNNHSGGLSALVDVDTGVIYTTATDQTYGRYVFHPDSGVQIVGAKIPCWEEIKEKVCEIALLNPDVAYVGWDIALDSEGRLELIEGNYSADPDVLQKADQVGKWNRLKQYEQR
;
A
#
# COMPACT_ATOMS: atom_id res chain seq x y z
N MET A 1 31.77 -6.95 5.08
CA MET A 1 31.25 -8.31 4.75
C MET A 1 30.47 -8.89 5.92
N LEU A 2 31.02 -8.81 7.14
CA LEU A 2 30.37 -9.22 8.38
C LEU A 2 28.99 -8.59 8.59
N ASP A 3 28.83 -7.28 8.36
CA ASP A 3 27.52 -6.60 8.53
C ASP A 3 26.44 -7.13 7.58
N LYS A 4 26.82 -7.50 6.35
CA LYS A 4 25.88 -8.07 5.37
C LYS A 4 25.43 -9.48 5.75
N LEU A 5 26.34 -10.28 6.32
CA LEU A 5 26.00 -11.62 6.81
C LEU A 5 25.13 -11.54 8.07
N LYS A 6 25.44 -10.60 8.97
CA LYS A 6 24.61 -10.34 10.16
C LYS A 6 23.19 -9.94 9.77
N TYR A 7 23.06 -8.96 8.87
CA TYR A 7 21.77 -8.52 8.34
C TYR A 7 21.01 -9.66 7.64
N MET A 8 21.70 -10.50 6.86
CA MET A 8 21.09 -11.69 6.26
C MET A 8 20.48 -12.62 7.30
N LYS A 9 21.22 -12.91 8.36
CA LYS A 9 20.75 -13.77 9.46
C LYS A 9 19.56 -13.15 10.19
N GLU A 10 19.59 -11.84 10.45
CA GLU A 10 18.49 -11.12 11.09
C GLU A 10 17.20 -11.21 10.26
N VAL A 11 17.28 -10.97 8.95
CA VAL A 11 16.11 -11.04 8.05
C VAL A 11 15.57 -12.47 7.93
N LEU A 12 16.44 -13.48 7.86
CA LEU A 12 15.99 -14.87 7.82
C LEU A 12 15.39 -15.31 9.16
N ALA A 13 15.99 -14.92 10.29
CA ALA A 13 15.50 -15.23 11.62
C ALA A 13 14.14 -14.57 11.94
N ALA A 14 13.80 -13.46 11.27
CA ALA A 14 12.47 -12.88 11.35
C ALA A 14 11.37 -13.82 10.79
N ASN A 15 11.71 -14.72 9.85
CA ASN A 15 10.77 -15.69 9.32
C ASN A 15 10.60 -16.87 10.31
N PRO A 16 9.38 -17.16 10.80
CA PRO A 16 9.13 -18.24 11.77
C PRO A 16 9.50 -19.63 11.22
N TYR A 17 9.24 -19.92 9.95
CA TYR A 17 9.57 -21.20 9.32
C TYR A 17 11.09 -21.44 9.27
N PHE A 18 11.90 -20.38 9.16
CA PHE A 18 13.35 -20.52 9.22
C PHE A 18 13.82 -20.92 10.62
N ARG A 19 13.19 -20.36 11.68
CA ARG A 19 13.54 -20.63 13.08
C ARG A 19 13.24 -22.06 13.51
N GLU A 20 12.26 -22.72 12.88
CA GLU A 20 11.91 -24.12 13.16
C GLU A 20 12.96 -25.13 12.67
N TYR A 21 13.85 -24.73 11.75
CA TYR A 21 14.89 -25.61 11.23
C TYR A 21 16.08 -25.77 12.19
N SER A 22 16.73 -26.94 12.12
CA SER A 22 17.98 -27.18 12.85
C SER A 22 19.10 -26.23 12.42
N PRO A 23 20.10 -25.94 13.27
CA PRO A 23 21.21 -25.05 12.90
C PRO A 23 21.95 -25.46 11.63
N ALA A 24 22.12 -26.77 11.39
CA ALA A 24 22.72 -27.29 10.16
C ALA A 24 21.86 -26.96 8.92
N LYS A 25 20.54 -27.08 9.03
CA LYS A 25 19.62 -26.77 7.94
C LYS A 25 19.51 -25.26 7.70
N GLN A 26 19.56 -24.45 8.76
CA GLN A 26 19.62 -22.99 8.65
C GLN A 26 20.89 -22.55 7.87
N LEU A 27 22.06 -23.13 8.18
CA LEU A 27 23.29 -22.85 7.44
C LEU A 27 23.18 -23.26 5.96
N GLU A 28 22.57 -24.42 5.66
CA GLU A 28 22.29 -24.83 4.28
C GLU A 28 21.41 -23.80 3.55
N ILE A 29 20.36 -23.29 4.21
CA ILE A 29 19.45 -22.28 3.67
C ILE A 29 20.18 -20.98 3.36
N GLU A 30 21.05 -20.52 4.28
CA GLU A 30 21.89 -19.34 4.10
C GLU A 30 22.83 -19.51 2.89
N LEU A 31 23.53 -20.64 2.79
CA LEU A 31 24.41 -20.95 1.66
C LEU A 31 23.63 -21.01 0.33
N ARG A 32 22.45 -21.63 0.32
CA ARG A 32 21.55 -21.67 -0.85
C ARG A 32 21.11 -20.27 -1.26
N PHE A 33 20.85 -19.37 -0.30
CA PHE A 33 20.56 -17.97 -0.60
C PHE A 33 21.75 -17.29 -1.28
N LEU A 34 22.97 -17.44 -0.75
CA LEU A 34 24.17 -16.83 -1.35
C LEU A 34 24.39 -17.29 -2.79
N VAL A 35 24.23 -18.59 -3.06
CA VAL A 35 24.27 -19.15 -4.43
C VAL A 35 23.17 -18.51 -5.29
N SER A 36 21.92 -18.45 -4.80
CA SER A 36 20.81 -17.82 -5.51
C SER A 36 21.06 -16.33 -5.80
N ARG A 37 21.65 -15.60 -4.85
CA ARG A 37 22.02 -14.19 -4.98
C ARG A 37 23.07 -14.00 -6.08
N ILE A 38 24.13 -14.80 -6.08
CA ILE A 38 25.23 -14.70 -7.07
C ILE A 38 24.74 -15.04 -8.47
N PHE A 39 24.09 -16.19 -8.65
CA PHE A 39 23.77 -16.69 -9.99
C PHE A 39 22.44 -16.16 -10.55
N ARG A 40 21.54 -15.64 -9.69
CA ARG A 40 20.18 -15.24 -10.09
C ARG A 40 19.79 -13.85 -9.64
N GLY A 41 20.60 -13.18 -8.81
CA GLY A 41 20.29 -11.85 -8.29
C GLY A 41 19.06 -11.81 -7.40
N THR A 42 18.66 -12.93 -6.79
CA THR A 42 17.53 -13.00 -5.85
C THR A 42 17.72 -11.99 -4.73
N ALA A 43 16.69 -11.20 -4.40
CA ALA A 43 16.76 -10.31 -3.24
C ALA A 43 16.58 -11.12 -1.95
N LEU A 44 17.26 -10.68 -0.89
CA LEU A 44 17.13 -11.31 0.43
C LEU A 44 15.70 -11.26 0.94
N ILE A 45 15.05 -10.11 0.77
CA ILE A 45 13.65 -9.92 1.19
C ILE A 45 12.71 -10.89 0.46
N ASP A 46 12.82 -11.03 -0.87
CA ASP A 46 12.04 -12.00 -1.65
C ASP A 46 12.27 -13.44 -1.16
N TYR A 47 13.54 -13.79 -0.91
CA TYR A 47 13.91 -15.15 -0.48
C TYR A 47 13.34 -15.49 0.91
N ALA A 48 13.38 -14.54 1.83
CA ALA A 48 12.87 -14.70 3.19
C ALA A 48 11.35 -14.63 3.23
N GLN A 49 10.74 -13.60 2.65
CA GLN A 49 9.30 -13.32 2.76
C GLN A 49 8.42 -14.36 2.08
N TYR A 50 8.84 -14.86 0.93
CA TYR A 50 8.14 -15.90 0.18
C TYR A 50 8.64 -17.31 0.54
N SER A 51 9.43 -17.41 1.62
CA SER A 51 9.98 -18.67 2.15
C SER A 51 10.57 -19.55 1.04
N TYR A 52 11.36 -18.96 0.13
CA TYR A 52 11.89 -19.66 -1.06
C TYR A 52 12.68 -20.92 -0.71
N PHE A 53 13.25 -20.98 0.48
CA PHE A 53 13.94 -22.15 1.00
C PHE A 53 13.05 -23.40 1.12
N ASN A 54 11.73 -23.22 1.25
CA ASN A 54 10.71 -24.28 1.27
C ASN A 54 10.20 -24.66 -0.13
N LEU A 55 10.60 -23.93 -1.16
CA LEU A 55 10.08 -24.09 -2.52
C LEU A 55 11.10 -24.75 -3.45
N SER A 56 10.57 -25.52 -4.39
CA SER A 56 11.33 -25.94 -5.57
C SER A 56 11.69 -24.71 -6.43
N ARG A 57 12.65 -24.90 -7.33
CA ARG A 57 13.07 -23.83 -8.26
C ARG A 57 11.90 -23.31 -9.10
N ASP A 58 11.02 -24.20 -9.54
CA ASP A 58 9.86 -23.79 -10.34
C ASP A 58 8.76 -23.15 -9.49
N GLY A 59 8.67 -23.50 -8.20
CA GLY A 59 7.85 -22.77 -7.23
C GLY A 59 8.31 -21.32 -7.08
N GLN A 60 9.61 -21.10 -6.84
CA GLN A 60 10.18 -19.75 -6.70
C GLN A 60 9.93 -18.87 -7.94
N LYS A 61 10.01 -19.45 -9.15
CA LYS A 61 9.78 -18.71 -10.40
C LYS A 61 8.36 -18.15 -10.53
N ARG A 62 7.38 -18.69 -9.80
CA ARG A 62 5.98 -18.25 -9.87
C ARG A 62 5.75 -16.92 -9.15
N PHE A 63 6.63 -16.49 -8.26
CA PHE A 63 6.46 -15.23 -7.53
C PHE A 63 6.89 -14.02 -8.37
N ILE A 64 6.22 -12.89 -8.14
CA ILE A 64 6.65 -11.59 -8.65
C ILE A 64 7.74 -11.07 -7.70
N ASP A 65 8.99 -11.39 -8.01
CA ASP A 65 10.16 -10.85 -7.32
C ASP A 65 10.48 -9.41 -7.77
N ILE A 66 11.42 -8.76 -7.07
CA ILE A 66 11.81 -7.37 -7.38
C ILE A 66 12.25 -7.17 -8.85
N ARG A 67 12.85 -8.19 -9.47
CA ARG A 67 13.33 -8.09 -10.87
C ARG A 67 12.15 -8.12 -11.84
N LYS A 68 11.18 -9.01 -11.60
CA LYS A 68 9.94 -9.09 -12.37
C LYS A 68 9.07 -7.86 -12.19
N ARG A 69 8.94 -7.34 -10.96
CA ARG A 69 8.25 -6.06 -10.67
C ARG A 69 8.86 -4.93 -11.50
N ARG A 70 10.19 -4.75 -11.44
CA ARG A 70 10.90 -3.72 -12.24
C ARG A 70 10.72 -3.90 -13.74
N ARG A 71 10.69 -5.14 -14.23
CA ARG A 71 10.40 -5.45 -15.64
C ARG A 71 9.00 -4.98 -16.03
N MET A 72 7.98 -5.22 -15.20
CA MET A 72 6.62 -4.76 -15.46
C MET A 72 6.55 -3.24 -15.48
N ILE A 73 7.09 -2.57 -14.45
CA ILE A 73 7.11 -1.10 -14.36
C ILE A 73 7.76 -0.50 -15.62
N LYS A 74 8.95 -0.98 -16.02
CA LYS A 74 9.66 -0.48 -17.20
C LYS A 74 8.87 -0.67 -18.50
N LYS A 75 8.09 -1.74 -18.62
CA LYS A 75 7.38 -2.10 -19.84
C LYS A 75 6.01 -1.42 -19.95
N MET A 76 5.36 -1.21 -18.81
CA MET A 76 3.97 -0.80 -18.72
C MET A 76 3.79 0.67 -18.36
N ASN A 77 4.78 1.29 -17.71
CA ASN A 77 4.62 2.63 -17.16
C ASN A 77 5.61 3.61 -17.80
N ASN A 78 5.11 4.76 -18.23
CA ASN A 78 5.89 5.87 -18.75
C ASN A 78 6.56 6.62 -17.57
N PRO A 79 7.90 6.61 -17.47
CA PRO A 79 8.61 7.29 -16.38
C PRO A 79 8.40 8.80 -16.33
N GLN A 80 8.06 9.44 -17.46
CA GLN A 80 7.79 10.88 -17.51
C GLN A 80 6.54 11.30 -16.72
N LYS A 81 5.69 10.33 -16.35
CA LYS A 81 4.50 10.56 -15.54
C LYS A 81 4.69 10.20 -14.07
N PHE A 82 5.88 9.77 -13.63
CA PHE A 82 6.05 9.36 -12.22
C PHE A 82 5.85 10.52 -11.25
N ASP A 83 6.27 11.74 -11.62
CA ASP A 83 6.10 12.94 -10.79
C ASP A 83 4.62 13.23 -10.46
N LEU A 84 3.70 12.90 -11.38
CA LEU A 84 2.26 13.01 -11.14
C LEU A 84 1.78 12.13 -9.97
N PHE A 85 2.40 10.96 -9.78
CA PHE A 85 2.04 10.02 -8.73
C PHE A 85 2.87 10.23 -7.45
N ASP A 86 4.09 10.76 -7.57
CA ASP A 86 4.97 11.05 -6.42
C ASP A 86 4.59 12.37 -5.72
N SER A 87 4.07 13.36 -6.45
CA SER A 87 3.60 14.63 -5.89
C SER A 87 2.13 14.54 -5.47
N LYS A 88 1.86 14.64 -4.17
CA LYS A 88 0.49 14.63 -3.63
C LYS A 88 -0.37 15.76 -4.19
N ALA A 89 0.20 16.94 -4.40
CA ALA A 89 -0.55 18.07 -4.96
C ALA A 89 -0.97 17.82 -6.42
N LEU A 90 -0.04 17.35 -7.26
CA LEU A 90 -0.35 17.02 -8.66
C LEU A 90 -1.33 15.84 -8.76
N PHE A 91 -1.12 14.81 -7.94
CA PHE A 91 -2.02 13.67 -7.84
C PHE A 91 -3.43 14.12 -7.45
N ASN A 92 -3.56 14.89 -6.37
CA ASN A 92 -4.87 15.31 -5.90
C ASN A 92 -5.59 16.22 -6.90
N GLN A 93 -4.84 17.05 -7.63
CA GLN A 93 -5.38 17.88 -8.71
C GLN A 93 -5.93 17.03 -9.87
N GLU A 94 -5.12 16.10 -10.39
CA GLU A 94 -5.47 15.24 -11.53
C GLU A 94 -6.66 14.33 -11.21
N TYR A 95 -6.70 13.76 -10.00
CA TYR A 95 -7.73 12.81 -9.59
C TYR A 95 -8.82 13.43 -8.72
N SER A 96 -8.95 14.75 -8.69
CA SER A 96 -9.89 15.52 -7.85
C SER A 96 -11.34 15.05 -7.92
N LYS A 97 -11.79 14.47 -9.04
CA LYS A 97 -13.12 13.88 -9.19
C LYS A 97 -13.40 12.72 -8.21
N TYR A 98 -12.36 12.01 -7.76
CA TYR A 98 -12.46 10.82 -6.89
C TYR A 98 -11.87 11.06 -5.49
N ILE A 99 -11.59 12.32 -5.16
CA ILE A 99 -11.06 12.76 -3.88
C ILE A 99 -12.10 13.71 -3.32
N HIS A 100 -12.80 13.29 -2.27
CA HIS A 100 -13.91 14.04 -1.70
C HIS A 100 -13.48 14.85 -0.47
N ARG A 101 -12.42 14.41 0.21
CA ARG A 101 -11.80 15.19 1.29
C ARG A 101 -11.26 16.51 0.77
N SER A 102 -11.37 17.55 1.60
CA SER A 102 -10.73 18.84 1.32
C SER A 102 -9.20 18.69 1.39
N TRP A 103 -8.48 19.39 0.53
CA TRP A 103 -7.02 19.44 0.57
C TRP A 103 -6.49 20.79 0.08
N LEU A 104 -5.28 21.14 0.51
CA LEU A 104 -4.65 22.41 0.19
C LEU A 104 -3.16 22.23 -0.10
N ASN A 105 -2.67 22.82 -1.19
CA ASN A 105 -1.25 22.87 -1.53
C ASN A 105 -0.57 24.10 -0.91
N LEU A 106 0.27 23.90 0.10
CA LEU A 106 0.87 24.99 0.88
C LEU A 106 2.01 25.69 0.13
N GLU A 107 2.49 25.13 -0.99
CA GLU A 107 3.47 25.80 -1.85
C GLU A 107 2.87 27.04 -2.53
N THR A 108 1.57 27.01 -2.80
CA THR A 108 0.89 28.04 -3.61
C THR A 108 -0.31 28.69 -2.91
N ALA A 109 -0.80 28.13 -1.81
CA ALA A 109 -1.95 28.64 -1.09
C ALA A 109 -1.72 30.05 -0.54
N SER A 110 -2.75 30.88 -0.64
CA SER A 110 -2.87 32.15 0.08
C SER A 110 -3.32 31.94 1.53
N PHE A 111 -3.15 32.97 2.37
CA PHE A 111 -3.61 32.91 3.75
C PHE A 111 -5.14 32.80 3.85
N ASP A 112 -5.89 33.41 2.92
CA ASP A 112 -7.35 33.36 2.92
C ASP A 112 -7.86 31.95 2.58
N GLU A 113 -7.28 31.29 1.56
CA GLU A 113 -7.58 29.88 1.24
C GLU A 113 -7.22 28.94 2.40
N PHE A 114 -6.08 29.18 3.05
CA PHE A 114 -5.69 28.43 4.24
C PHE A 114 -6.70 28.57 5.37
N LYS A 115 -7.18 29.80 5.62
CA LYS A 115 -8.16 30.06 6.66
C LYS A 115 -9.48 29.35 6.36
N GLU A 116 -9.98 29.44 5.13
CA GLU A 116 -11.21 28.76 4.70
C GLU A 116 -11.09 27.23 4.86
N PHE A 117 -9.96 26.64 4.47
CA PHE A 117 -9.68 25.22 4.69
C PHE A 117 -9.73 24.85 6.18
N MET A 118 -9.06 25.64 7.04
CA MET A 118 -9.02 25.38 8.49
C MET A 118 -10.35 25.69 9.20
N GLU A 119 -11.30 26.39 8.59
CA GLU A 119 -12.62 26.64 9.18
C GLU A 119 -13.53 25.41 9.16
N THR A 120 -13.32 24.50 8.19
CA THR A 120 -14.18 23.33 7.98
C THR A 120 -13.54 22.03 8.46
N ALA A 121 -12.21 21.91 8.39
CA ALA A 121 -11.51 20.70 8.80
C ALA A 121 -11.49 20.54 10.33
N GLU A 122 -11.97 19.40 10.83
CA GLU A 122 -11.87 19.04 12.26
C GLU A 122 -10.47 18.55 12.62
N ARG A 123 -9.89 17.71 11.76
CA ARG A 123 -8.54 17.17 11.88
C ARG A 123 -7.85 17.18 10.54
N VAL A 124 -6.58 17.56 10.55
CA VAL A 124 -5.78 17.79 9.35
C VAL A 124 -4.54 16.91 9.36
N PHE A 125 -4.29 16.20 8.28
CA PHE A 125 -3.01 15.56 8.02
C PHE A 125 -2.08 16.50 7.28
N ILE A 126 -0.88 16.68 7.82
CA ILE A 126 0.19 17.47 7.23
C ILE A 126 1.16 16.49 6.58
N LYS A 127 1.29 16.57 5.25
CA LYS A 127 2.06 15.60 4.46
C LYS A 127 3.07 16.32 3.58
N PRO A 128 4.36 15.91 3.57
CA PRO A 128 5.30 16.38 2.55
C PRO A 128 4.76 16.06 1.15
N THR A 129 4.90 17.00 0.20
CA THR A 129 4.41 16.86 -1.18
C THR A 129 4.91 15.55 -1.79
N CYS A 130 6.21 15.26 -1.63
CA CYS A 130 6.84 14.01 -2.04
C CYS A 130 7.31 13.21 -0.82
N GLY A 131 7.17 11.88 -0.86
CA GLY A 131 7.63 11.01 0.23
C GLY A 131 7.02 9.62 0.17
N THR A 132 7.59 8.68 0.92
CA THR A 132 7.14 7.27 0.96
C THR A 132 7.05 6.76 2.41
N TYR A 133 6.30 5.68 2.62
CA TYR A 133 6.17 4.98 3.91
C TYR A 133 5.62 5.85 5.06
N GLY A 134 4.92 6.94 4.76
CA GLY A 134 4.37 7.84 5.77
C GLY A 134 5.42 8.67 6.53
N ILE A 135 6.68 8.70 6.08
CA ILE A 135 7.74 9.48 6.72
C ILE A 135 7.41 10.97 6.60
N GLY A 136 7.43 11.67 7.74
CA GLY A 136 7.16 13.11 7.82
C GLY A 136 5.68 13.47 7.82
N ILE A 137 4.77 12.49 7.85
CA ILE A 137 3.34 12.76 8.05
C ILE A 137 3.08 13.02 9.54
N SER A 138 2.39 14.11 9.82
CA SER A 138 1.82 14.41 11.14
C SER A 138 0.32 14.72 11.01
N SER A 139 -0.38 14.78 12.13
CA SER A 139 -1.77 15.23 12.20
C SER A 139 -1.89 16.36 13.22
N LEU A 140 -2.84 17.26 12.99
CA LEU A 140 -3.17 18.38 13.86
C LEU A 140 -4.70 18.40 14.04
N ASP A 141 -5.16 18.42 15.28
CA ASP A 141 -6.57 18.70 15.55
C ASP A 141 -6.81 20.21 15.43
N ARG A 142 -7.91 20.62 14.79
CA ARG A 142 -8.18 22.03 14.53
C ARG A 142 -8.21 22.86 15.82
N SER A 143 -8.65 22.29 16.93
CA SER A 143 -8.65 22.94 18.25
C SER A 143 -7.25 23.29 18.76
N GLU A 144 -6.21 22.61 18.28
CA GLU A 144 -4.81 22.86 18.64
C GLU A 144 -4.20 24.02 17.84
N ALA A 145 -4.78 24.35 16.67
CA ALA A 145 -4.38 25.45 15.81
C ALA A 145 -4.91 26.80 16.34
N THR A 146 -4.28 27.31 17.41
CA THR A 146 -4.71 28.53 18.12
C THR A 146 -4.35 29.82 17.38
N ASP A 147 -3.20 29.86 16.69
CA ASP A 147 -2.79 30.96 15.80
C ASP A 147 -2.63 30.45 14.36
N LEU A 148 -3.66 30.66 13.54
CA LEU A 148 -3.66 30.26 12.12
C LEU A 148 -2.62 31.03 11.30
N ALA A 149 -2.29 32.27 11.67
CA ALA A 149 -1.30 33.06 10.95
C ALA A 149 0.12 32.55 11.22
N GLU A 150 0.41 32.14 12.45
CA GLU A 150 1.67 31.46 12.79
C GLU A 150 1.79 30.12 12.08
N LEU A 151 0.75 29.29 12.16
CA LEU A 151 0.73 27.99 11.49
C LEU A 151 0.90 28.14 9.98
N PHE A 152 0.21 29.10 9.35
CA PHE A 152 0.39 29.36 7.92
C PHE A 152 1.82 29.83 7.62
N ARG A 153 2.42 30.72 8.41
CA ARG A 153 3.82 31.13 8.23
C ARG A 153 4.79 29.94 8.33
N GLU A 154 4.47 28.93 9.13
CA GLU A 154 5.28 27.72 9.26
C GLU A 154 5.30 26.91 7.96
N TYR A 155 4.19 26.81 7.22
CA TYR A 155 4.08 25.92 6.04
C TYR A 155 4.00 26.63 4.69
N SER A 156 3.64 27.92 4.65
CA SER A 156 3.49 28.71 3.42
C SER A 156 4.76 28.70 2.57
N GLY A 157 4.60 28.38 1.28
CA GLY A 157 5.69 28.31 0.31
C GLY A 157 6.59 27.07 0.47
N LYS A 158 6.22 26.10 1.32
CA LYS A 158 6.98 24.86 1.53
C LYS A 158 6.24 23.66 0.90
N PRO A 159 6.97 22.58 0.52
CA PRO A 159 6.39 21.42 -0.15
C PRO A 159 5.60 20.52 0.80
N TYR A 160 4.43 21.02 1.22
CA TYR A 160 3.47 20.33 2.04
C TYR A 160 2.07 20.42 1.45
N VAL A 161 1.30 19.37 1.67
CA VAL A 161 -0.13 19.32 1.43
C VAL A 161 -0.82 19.12 2.77
N PHE A 162 -1.85 19.92 3.02
CA PHE A 162 -2.79 19.67 4.10
C PHE A 162 -3.97 18.90 3.52
N GLU A 163 -4.37 17.82 4.17
CA GLU A 163 -5.55 17.05 3.79
C GLU A 163 -6.45 16.88 5.01
N GLU A 164 -7.74 17.09 4.83
CA GLU A 164 -8.74 16.78 5.84
C GLU A 164 -8.74 15.27 6.13
N GLU A 165 -8.96 14.90 7.40
CA GLU A 165 -9.15 13.51 7.76
C GLU A 165 -10.38 12.91 7.07
N VAL A 166 -10.18 11.78 6.39
CA VAL A 166 -11.28 11.00 5.83
C VAL A 166 -11.98 10.26 6.96
N LYS A 167 -13.26 10.60 7.18
CA LYS A 167 -14.14 9.83 8.08
C LYS A 167 -14.47 8.49 7.41
N ALA A 168 -14.13 7.39 8.07
CA ALA A 168 -14.26 6.06 7.50
C ALA A 168 -15.73 5.58 7.45
N TYR A 169 -16.05 4.73 6.48
CA TYR A 169 -17.32 4.02 6.45
C TYR A 169 -17.46 3.08 7.67
N ALA A 170 -18.61 3.12 8.34
CA ALA A 170 -18.83 2.43 9.62
C ALA A 170 -18.56 0.92 9.57
N ASP A 171 -18.79 0.25 8.44
CA ASP A 171 -18.51 -1.19 8.29
C ASP A 171 -17.01 -1.52 8.25
N LEU A 172 -16.19 -0.60 7.75
CA LEU A 172 -14.73 -0.76 7.73
C LEU A 172 -14.08 -0.22 9.02
N GLU A 173 -14.65 0.82 9.62
CA GLU A 173 -14.18 1.40 10.89
C GLU A 173 -14.14 0.39 12.05
N LYS A 174 -15.04 -0.60 12.04
CA LYS A 174 -15.07 -1.69 13.03
C LYS A 174 -13.73 -2.42 13.17
N PHE A 175 -12.94 -2.52 12.10
CA PHE A 175 -11.64 -3.19 12.13
C PHE A 175 -10.63 -2.39 12.96
N ASN A 176 -10.55 -1.09 12.72
CA ASN A 176 -9.80 -0.16 13.55
C ASN A 176 -10.42 1.24 13.50
N PRO A 177 -10.91 1.80 14.62
CA PRO A 177 -11.49 3.13 14.65
C PRO A 177 -10.44 4.25 14.77
N THR A 178 -9.18 3.91 15.06
CA THR A 178 -8.13 4.91 15.32
C THR A 178 -7.34 5.35 14.07
N SER A 179 -7.48 4.61 12.97
CA SER A 179 -6.92 4.98 11.67
C SER A 179 -7.74 4.39 10.54
N LEU A 180 -7.65 5.05 9.38
CA LEU A 180 -8.39 4.68 8.18
C LEU A 180 -8.00 3.28 7.71
N ASN A 181 -8.98 2.39 7.53
CA ASN A 181 -8.77 1.08 6.91
C ASN A 181 -8.97 1.22 5.40
N THR A 182 -8.01 0.78 4.61
CA THR A 182 -7.98 1.04 3.18
C THR A 182 -7.87 -0.24 2.34
N LEU A 183 -8.14 -0.11 1.05
CA LEU A 183 -8.00 -1.15 0.04
C LEU A 183 -6.84 -0.78 -0.88
N ARG A 184 -5.91 -1.73 -1.06
CA ARG A 184 -4.94 -1.70 -2.15
C ARG A 184 -5.52 -2.49 -3.31
N VAL A 185 -5.93 -1.81 -4.38
CA VAL A 185 -6.42 -2.44 -5.61
C VAL A 185 -5.39 -2.26 -6.71
N VAL A 186 -4.82 -3.37 -7.19
CA VAL A 186 -3.82 -3.36 -8.25
C VAL A 186 -4.49 -3.52 -9.59
N THR A 187 -4.33 -2.54 -10.48
CA THR A 187 -4.83 -2.58 -11.86
C THR A 187 -3.72 -2.79 -12.86
N VAL A 188 -4.08 -3.40 -13.98
CA VAL A 188 -3.25 -3.55 -15.17
C VAL A 188 -4.05 -3.10 -16.39
N THR A 189 -3.63 -2.01 -17.03
CA THR A 189 -4.27 -1.46 -18.23
C THR A 189 -3.60 -1.98 -19.50
N VAL A 190 -4.35 -2.63 -20.38
CA VAL A 190 -3.84 -3.14 -21.67
C VAL A 190 -4.88 -2.90 -22.75
N ALA A 191 -4.45 -2.40 -23.92
CA ALA A 191 -5.31 -2.13 -25.07
C ALA A 191 -6.57 -1.30 -24.73
N GLY A 192 -6.41 -0.25 -23.91
CA GLY A 192 -7.50 0.64 -23.50
C GLY A 192 -8.47 0.04 -22.48
N LYS A 193 -8.19 -1.15 -21.93
CA LYS A 193 -9.00 -1.78 -20.89
C LYS A 193 -8.21 -1.90 -19.58
N ALA A 194 -8.77 -1.38 -18.50
CA ALA A 194 -8.28 -1.60 -17.14
C ALA A 194 -8.76 -2.97 -16.63
N ASN A 195 -7.86 -3.73 -15.99
CA ASN A 195 -8.17 -5.01 -15.38
C ASN A 195 -7.70 -5.01 -13.94
N ILE A 196 -8.54 -5.46 -13.01
CA ILE A 196 -8.14 -5.61 -11.60
C ILE A 196 -7.34 -6.90 -11.48
N PHE A 197 -6.04 -6.75 -11.23
CA PHE A 197 -5.14 -7.88 -11.03
C PHE A 197 -5.34 -8.50 -9.65
N GLY A 198 -5.54 -7.70 -8.61
CA GLY A 198 -5.75 -8.21 -7.26
C GLY A 198 -6.08 -7.11 -6.28
N ALA A 199 -6.62 -7.49 -5.14
CA ALA A 199 -7.03 -6.57 -4.10
C ALA A 199 -6.61 -7.07 -2.72
N VAL A 200 -6.31 -6.13 -1.84
CA VAL A 200 -5.89 -6.38 -0.46
C VAL A 200 -6.61 -5.38 0.43
N PHE A 201 -7.21 -5.87 1.51
CA PHE A 201 -7.70 -5.02 2.58
C PHE A 201 -6.59 -4.81 3.61
N ARG A 202 -6.31 -3.56 3.91
CA ARG A 202 -5.34 -3.11 4.90
C ARG A 202 -6.08 -2.60 6.13
N MET A 203 -5.65 -3.05 7.29
CA MET A 203 -6.29 -2.75 8.56
C MET A 203 -5.27 -2.14 9.51
N GLY A 204 -5.64 -1.02 10.11
CA GLY A 204 -4.83 -0.36 11.12
C GLY A 204 -4.75 -1.14 12.42
N ARG A 205 -3.83 -0.74 13.28
CA ARG A 205 -3.63 -1.32 14.62
C ARG A 205 -3.66 -0.21 15.65
N SER A 206 -4.08 -0.55 16.87
CA SER A 206 -4.16 0.41 17.97
C SER A 206 -2.82 1.13 18.18
N GLY A 207 -2.88 2.46 18.24
CA GLY A 207 -1.70 3.32 18.46
C GLY A 207 -0.97 3.78 17.20
N SER A 208 -1.45 3.44 16.00
CA SER A 208 -0.93 3.96 14.72
C SER A 208 -1.97 4.82 14.01
N ILE A 209 -1.55 5.99 13.51
CA ILE A 209 -2.38 6.90 12.70
C ILE A 209 -2.51 6.46 11.23
N VAL A 210 -1.77 5.43 10.82
CA VAL A 210 -1.82 4.84 9.47
C VAL A 210 -1.99 3.33 9.53
N ASP A 211 -2.53 2.73 8.46
CA ASP A 211 -2.88 1.30 8.38
C ASP A 211 -1.89 0.43 7.60
N ASN A 212 -0.82 1.03 7.07
CA ASN A 212 0.13 0.28 6.28
C ASN A 212 0.93 -0.74 7.15
N ASN A 213 1.38 -1.82 6.51
CA ASN A 213 2.13 -2.87 7.21
C ASN A 213 3.42 -2.34 7.87
N HIS A 214 4.08 -1.32 7.31
CA HIS A 214 5.33 -0.77 7.87
C HIS A 214 5.13 -0.11 9.23
N SER A 215 3.92 0.36 9.50
CA SER A 215 3.50 0.90 10.80
C SER A 215 2.81 -0.14 11.69
N GLY A 216 2.97 -1.43 11.36
CA GLY A 216 2.41 -2.55 12.12
C GLY A 216 1.04 -3.03 11.67
N GLY A 217 0.45 -2.41 10.65
CA GLY A 217 -0.86 -2.81 10.10
C GLY A 217 -0.93 -4.23 9.54
N LEU A 218 -2.14 -4.69 9.30
CA LEU A 218 -2.45 -6.02 8.78
C LEU A 218 -2.91 -5.94 7.32
N SER A 219 -2.60 -6.97 6.54
CA SER A 219 -3.07 -7.10 5.15
C SER A 219 -3.70 -8.46 4.90
N ALA A 220 -4.89 -8.50 4.28
CA ALA A 220 -5.57 -9.72 3.86
C ALA A 220 -6.04 -9.63 2.40
N LEU A 221 -5.98 -10.73 1.64
CA LEU A 221 -6.40 -10.73 0.24
C LEU A 221 -7.92 -10.71 0.13
N VAL A 222 -8.40 -9.86 -0.77
CA VAL A 222 -9.80 -9.77 -1.17
C VAL A 222 -9.95 -10.51 -2.50
N ASP A 223 -10.94 -11.38 -2.58
CA ASP A 223 -11.33 -12.03 -3.81
C ASP A 223 -11.97 -10.99 -4.74
N VAL A 224 -11.40 -10.84 -5.94
CA VAL A 224 -11.77 -9.75 -6.86
C VAL A 224 -13.21 -9.92 -7.35
N ASP A 225 -13.68 -11.15 -7.52
CA ASP A 225 -15.00 -11.40 -8.08
C ASP A 225 -16.11 -11.11 -7.05
N THR A 226 -15.88 -11.50 -5.79
CA THR A 226 -16.90 -11.47 -4.73
C THR A 226 -16.77 -10.34 -3.72
N GLY A 227 -15.59 -9.73 -3.61
CA GLY A 227 -15.27 -8.73 -2.57
C GLY A 227 -15.09 -9.35 -1.18
N VAL A 228 -14.94 -10.68 -1.08
CA VAL A 228 -14.79 -11.38 0.20
C VAL A 228 -13.32 -11.58 0.54
N ILE A 229 -12.95 -11.31 1.78
CA ILE A 229 -11.61 -11.60 2.30
C ILE A 229 -11.46 -13.11 2.49
N TYR A 230 -10.52 -13.74 1.77
CA TYR A 230 -10.39 -15.21 1.74
C TYR A 230 -9.12 -15.74 2.40
N THR A 231 -8.23 -14.87 2.87
CA THR A 231 -7.00 -15.26 3.59
C THR A 231 -7.01 -14.73 5.00
N THR A 232 -6.28 -15.40 5.90
CA THR A 232 -5.85 -14.76 7.16
C THR A 232 -5.11 -13.47 6.86
N ALA A 233 -5.30 -12.44 7.67
CA ALA A 233 -4.44 -11.26 7.57
C ALA A 233 -3.03 -11.57 8.03
N THR A 234 -2.06 -10.86 7.47
CA THR A 234 -0.65 -10.95 7.84
C THR A 234 -0.06 -9.59 8.14
N ASP A 235 0.86 -9.54 9.11
CA ASP A 235 1.66 -8.36 9.45
C ASP A 235 3.09 -8.47 8.88
N GLN A 236 4.00 -7.59 9.30
CA GLN A 236 5.42 -7.70 8.93
C GLN A 236 6.17 -8.82 9.66
N THR A 237 5.71 -9.23 10.84
CA THR A 237 6.34 -10.24 11.70
C THR A 237 5.89 -11.68 11.42
N TYR A 238 5.13 -11.89 10.33
CA TYR A 238 4.56 -13.17 9.90
C TYR A 238 3.44 -13.69 10.82
N GLY A 239 2.89 -12.84 11.68
CA GLY A 239 1.64 -13.10 12.40
C GLY A 239 0.51 -13.39 11.41
N ARG A 240 -0.38 -14.31 11.78
CA ARG A 240 -1.55 -14.69 10.98
C ARG A 240 -2.81 -14.56 11.81
N TYR A 241 -3.80 -13.87 11.25
CA TYR A 241 -4.98 -13.45 12.01
C TYR A 241 -6.26 -13.82 11.27
N VAL A 242 -7.13 -14.59 11.93
CA VAL A 242 -8.52 -14.85 11.48
C VAL A 242 -9.46 -13.75 11.97
N PHE A 243 -9.19 -13.22 13.15
CA PHE A 243 -9.87 -12.09 13.78
C PHE A 243 -8.88 -10.94 13.96
N HIS A 244 -9.36 -9.70 13.89
CA HIS A 244 -8.54 -8.53 14.13
C HIS A 244 -8.04 -8.54 15.58
N PRO A 245 -6.72 -8.58 15.81
CA PRO A 245 -6.15 -8.75 17.15
C PRO A 245 -6.50 -7.65 18.16
N ASP A 246 -6.85 -6.43 17.73
CA ASP A 246 -7.27 -5.36 18.67
C ASP A 246 -8.79 -5.27 18.86
N SER A 247 -9.57 -5.42 17.78
CA SER A 247 -11.02 -5.18 17.80
C SER A 247 -11.84 -6.45 17.89
N GLY A 248 -11.24 -7.63 17.70
CA GLY A 248 -11.92 -8.93 17.69
C GLY A 248 -12.78 -9.19 16.45
N VAL A 249 -12.87 -8.26 15.51
CA VAL A 249 -13.70 -8.39 14.30
C VAL A 249 -13.19 -9.52 13.42
N GLN A 250 -14.09 -10.37 12.92
CA GLN A 250 -13.73 -11.44 12.00
C GLN A 250 -13.21 -10.87 10.67
N ILE A 251 -12.01 -11.30 10.26
CA ILE A 251 -11.38 -10.89 9.00
C ILE A 251 -11.76 -11.85 7.88
N VAL A 252 -11.49 -13.16 8.08
CA VAL A 252 -11.73 -14.16 7.03
C VAL A 252 -13.22 -14.34 6.82
N GLY A 253 -13.68 -14.15 5.58
CA GLY A 253 -15.10 -14.20 5.20
C GLY A 253 -15.82 -12.86 5.31
N ALA A 254 -15.19 -11.81 5.82
CA ALA A 254 -15.77 -10.47 5.78
C ALA A 254 -15.86 -9.99 4.32
N LYS A 255 -16.94 -9.26 4.01
CA LYS A 255 -17.18 -8.70 2.68
C LYS A 255 -16.87 -7.21 2.69
N ILE A 256 -16.13 -6.74 1.69
CA ILE A 256 -15.89 -5.33 1.47
C ILE A 256 -17.20 -4.66 0.98
N PRO A 257 -17.71 -3.63 1.67
CA PRO A 257 -18.91 -2.92 1.24
C PRO A 257 -18.65 -2.18 -0.09
N CYS A 258 -19.73 -1.91 -0.84
CA CYS A 258 -19.68 -1.19 -2.12
C CYS A 258 -18.69 -1.78 -3.17
N TRP A 259 -18.37 -3.07 -3.10
CA TRP A 259 -17.29 -3.67 -3.90
C TRP A 259 -17.47 -3.53 -5.43
N GLU A 260 -18.68 -3.69 -5.95
CA GLU A 260 -18.93 -3.55 -7.40
C GLU A 260 -18.66 -2.11 -7.88
N GLU A 261 -19.08 -1.11 -7.11
CA GLU A 261 -18.83 0.30 -7.41
C GLU A 261 -17.32 0.62 -7.31
N ILE A 262 -16.63 0.09 -6.30
CA ILE A 262 -15.17 0.22 -6.19
C ILE A 262 -14.49 -0.31 -7.44
N LYS A 263 -14.90 -1.49 -7.94
CA LYS A 263 -14.31 -2.11 -9.14
C LYS A 263 -14.52 -1.25 -10.38
N GLU A 264 -15.72 -0.70 -10.56
CA GLU A 264 -16.03 0.20 -11.68
C GLU A 264 -15.16 1.46 -11.61
N LYS A 265 -15.17 2.15 -10.47
CA LYS A 265 -14.49 3.43 -10.27
C LYS A 265 -12.98 3.31 -10.35
N VAL A 266 -12.37 2.26 -9.78
CA VAL A 266 -10.91 2.07 -9.90
C VAL A 266 -10.49 1.79 -11.34
N CYS A 267 -11.34 1.17 -12.15
CA CYS A 267 -11.08 0.98 -13.57
C CYS A 267 -11.22 2.29 -14.35
N GLU A 268 -12.19 3.15 -14.02
CA GLU A 268 -12.28 4.52 -14.56
C GLU A 268 -11.01 5.33 -14.22
N ILE A 269 -10.58 5.30 -12.96
CA ILE A 269 -9.37 5.98 -12.47
C ILE A 269 -8.13 5.50 -13.24
N ALA A 270 -7.96 4.18 -13.39
CA ALA A 270 -6.83 3.59 -14.09
C ALA A 270 -6.77 3.94 -15.59
N LEU A 271 -7.88 4.38 -16.19
CA LEU A 271 -7.96 4.79 -17.58
C LEU A 271 -7.70 6.29 -17.80
N LEU A 272 -7.63 7.11 -16.74
CA LEU A 272 -7.25 8.52 -16.87
C LEU A 272 -5.80 8.69 -17.31
N ASN A 273 -4.91 7.83 -16.81
CA ASN A 273 -3.49 7.83 -17.14
C ASN A 273 -3.03 6.47 -17.68
N PRO A 274 -3.48 6.07 -18.89
CA PRO A 274 -3.26 4.72 -19.42
C PRO A 274 -1.79 4.43 -19.75
N ASP A 275 -0.94 5.45 -19.86
CA ASP A 275 0.52 5.30 -20.02
C ASP A 275 1.22 4.86 -18.73
N VAL A 276 0.54 4.86 -17.59
CA VAL A 276 1.00 4.28 -16.32
C VAL A 276 0.07 3.10 -16.02
N ALA A 277 0.32 1.99 -16.70
CA ALA A 277 -0.64 0.91 -16.79
C ALA A 277 -0.62 -0.10 -15.63
N TYR A 278 0.46 -0.21 -14.86
CA TYR A 278 0.57 -1.10 -13.69
C TYR A 278 0.61 -0.26 -12.40
N VAL A 279 -0.52 -0.16 -11.72
CA VAL A 279 -0.70 0.77 -10.58
C VAL A 279 -1.39 0.06 -9.41
N GLY A 280 -0.95 0.36 -8.20
CA GLY A 280 -1.65 -0.02 -6.96
C GLY A 280 -2.35 1.18 -6.38
N TRP A 281 -3.67 1.20 -6.45
CA TRP A 281 -4.50 2.29 -5.94
C TRP A 281 -4.85 2.04 -4.49
N ASP A 282 -4.64 3.03 -3.64
CA ASP A 282 -5.16 3.05 -2.28
C ASP A 282 -6.46 3.80 -2.23
N ILE A 283 -7.45 3.11 -1.70
CA ILE A 283 -8.83 3.57 -1.68
C ILE A 283 -9.35 3.39 -0.25
N ALA A 284 -10.10 4.36 0.22
CA ALA A 284 -10.96 4.21 1.38
C ALA A 284 -12.43 4.30 0.95
N LEU A 285 -13.32 3.97 1.88
CA LEU A 285 -14.71 4.37 1.78
C LEU A 285 -14.95 5.48 2.80
N ASP A 286 -15.49 6.60 2.33
CA ASP A 286 -15.89 7.71 3.21
C ASP A 286 -17.12 7.34 4.05
N SER A 287 -17.55 8.25 4.93
CA SER A 287 -18.69 8.04 5.82
C SER A 287 -20.01 7.79 5.09
N GLU A 288 -20.12 8.18 3.82
CA GLU A 288 -21.28 7.94 2.95
C GLU A 288 -21.16 6.61 2.17
N GLY A 289 -20.01 5.94 2.25
CA GLY A 289 -19.73 4.70 1.54
C GLY A 289 -19.28 4.91 0.10
N ARG A 290 -18.87 6.13 -0.27
CA ARG A 290 -18.33 6.47 -1.58
C ARG A 290 -16.83 6.16 -1.62
N LEU A 291 -16.33 5.87 -2.82
CA LEU A 291 -14.89 5.68 -3.04
C LEU A 291 -14.14 7.00 -2.78
N GLU A 292 -13.20 6.97 -1.84
CA GLU A 292 -12.25 8.05 -1.58
C GLU A 292 -10.85 7.59 -2.01
N LEU A 293 -10.28 8.24 -3.03
CA LEU A 293 -8.96 7.89 -3.52
C LEU A 293 -7.86 8.51 -2.65
N ILE A 294 -7.01 7.67 -2.06
CA ILE A 294 -5.95 8.12 -1.12
C ILE A 294 -4.63 8.37 -1.85
N GLU A 295 -4.14 7.39 -2.61
CA GLU A 295 -2.88 7.48 -3.35
C GLU A 295 -2.86 6.51 -4.55
N GLY A 296 -2.02 6.79 -5.55
CA GLY A 296 -1.74 5.89 -6.66
C GLY A 296 -0.26 5.49 -6.68
N ASN A 297 0.02 4.18 -6.63
CA ASN A 297 1.37 3.66 -6.63
C ASN A 297 1.75 3.10 -8.00
N TYR A 298 2.45 3.89 -8.83
CA TYR A 298 2.97 3.44 -10.14
C TYR A 298 3.97 2.28 -10.05
N SER A 299 4.38 1.89 -8.85
CA SER A 299 5.28 0.78 -8.62
C SER A 299 4.63 -0.33 -7.81
N ALA A 300 3.32 -0.57 -7.94
CA ALA A 300 2.52 -1.52 -7.15
C ALA A 300 3.34 -2.67 -6.52
N ASP A 301 3.41 -2.65 -5.18
CA ASP A 301 4.20 -3.62 -4.43
C ASP A 301 3.58 -5.02 -4.55
N PRO A 302 4.30 -6.01 -5.11
CA PRO A 302 3.79 -7.37 -5.27
C PRO A 302 3.65 -8.12 -3.94
N ASP A 303 4.27 -7.62 -2.87
CA ASP A 303 4.38 -8.30 -1.59
C ASP A 303 3.03 -8.53 -0.92
N VAL A 304 2.20 -7.49 -0.90
CA VAL A 304 0.86 -7.53 -0.30
C VAL A 304 -0.08 -8.52 -1.00
N LEU A 305 0.18 -8.86 -2.26
CA LEU A 305 -0.64 -9.80 -3.05
C LEU A 305 -0.21 -11.27 -2.97
N GLN A 306 0.95 -11.55 -2.38
CA GLN A 306 1.58 -12.88 -2.40
C GLN A 306 2.00 -13.37 -1.01
N LYS A 307 2.16 -12.47 -0.04
CA LYS A 307 2.62 -12.83 1.30
C LYS A 307 1.57 -13.60 2.09
N ALA A 308 0.30 -13.19 2.01
CA ALA A 308 -0.77 -13.78 2.82
C ALA A 308 -1.08 -15.24 2.45
N ASP A 309 -1.13 -15.55 1.15
CA ASP A 309 -1.41 -16.91 0.65
C ASP A 309 -0.14 -17.71 0.31
N GLN A 310 1.03 -17.06 0.25
CA GLN A 310 2.28 -17.66 -0.23
C GLN A 310 2.13 -18.27 -1.64
N VAL A 311 1.31 -17.64 -2.50
CA VAL A 311 1.09 -18.07 -3.89
C VAL A 311 1.70 -17.06 -4.85
N GLY A 312 2.65 -17.53 -5.66
CA GLY A 312 3.24 -16.71 -6.71
C GLY A 312 2.26 -16.36 -7.84
N LYS A 313 2.18 -15.06 -8.20
CA LYS A 313 1.21 -14.54 -9.18
C LYS A 313 1.83 -14.14 -10.53
N TRP A 314 3.13 -14.42 -10.75
CA TRP A 314 3.87 -14.00 -11.94
C TRP A 314 3.29 -14.54 -13.24
N ASN A 315 2.84 -15.79 -13.26
CA ASN A 315 2.30 -16.40 -14.48
C ASN A 315 1.01 -15.71 -14.96
N ARG A 316 0.22 -15.15 -14.03
CA ARG A 316 -0.96 -14.35 -14.34
C ARG A 316 -0.55 -12.95 -14.78
N LEU A 317 0.37 -12.30 -14.04
CA LEU A 317 0.79 -10.92 -14.35
C LEU A 317 1.49 -10.81 -15.72
N LYS A 318 2.34 -11.79 -16.06
CA LYS A 318 3.10 -11.76 -17.32
C LYS A 318 2.22 -11.84 -18.58
N GLN A 319 0.97 -12.28 -18.46
CA GLN A 319 0.05 -12.33 -19.61
C GLN A 319 -0.23 -10.93 -20.16
N TYR A 320 -0.25 -9.93 -19.29
CA TYR A 320 -0.43 -8.52 -19.65
C TYR A 320 0.81 -7.87 -20.30
N GLU A 321 1.92 -8.61 -20.43
CA GLU A 321 3.08 -8.11 -21.18
C GLU A 321 2.88 -8.13 -22.69
N GLN A 322 1.91 -8.89 -23.19
CA GLN A 322 1.64 -9.01 -24.62
C GLN A 322 0.76 -7.81 -25.01
N ARG A 323 1.40 -6.80 -25.62
CA ARG A 323 0.72 -5.67 -26.24
C ARG A 323 0.02 -6.11 -27.52
#